data_AF-A0AAJ6EBU7-F1
#
_entry.id   AF-A0AAJ6EBU7-F1
#
_cell.length_a   1.000
_cell.length_b   1.000
_cell.length_c   1.000
_cell.angle_alpha   90.00
_cell.angle_beta   90.00
_cell.angle_gamma   90.00
#
_symmetry.space_group_name_H-M   'P 1'
#
loop_
_entity.id
_entity.type
_entity.pdbx_description
1 polymer ?
#
loop_
_entity_poly.entity_id
_entity_poly.type
_entity_poly.pdbx_seq_one_letter_code
_entity_poly.pdbx_strand_id
1 'polypeptide(L)' 'MPTGSDLDIRRASEEERAYLESLIREDFERCHPGETLEDLNRRASFSKEDRGLLRDWMAVAATRAAADPAKPPRLNSAA' A
#
# COMPACT_ATOMS: atom_id res chain seq x y z
N MET A 1 32.22 6.86 4.39
CA MET A 1 31.35 5.93 3.62
C MET A 1 31.14 4.68 4.44
N PRO A 2 29.96 4.04 4.51
CA PRO A 2 28.66 4.38 3.92
C PRO A 2 27.55 4.62 4.96
N THR A 3 26.51 5.35 4.54
CA THR A 3 25.25 5.63 5.24
C THR A 3 24.29 4.45 5.11
N GLY A 4 24.14 3.66 6.17
CA GLY A 4 23.28 2.47 6.19
C GLY A 4 21.78 2.74 6.40
N SER A 5 21.34 3.98 6.56
CA SER A 5 19.98 4.28 7.07
C SER A 5 18.95 4.64 6.00
N ASP A 6 19.35 4.88 4.75
CA ASP A 6 18.43 5.32 3.69
C ASP A 6 17.73 4.13 2.99
N LEU A 7 18.34 2.94 3.02
CA LEU A 7 17.73 1.75 2.42
C LEU A 7 16.65 1.13 3.29
N ASP A 8 16.73 1.24 4.62
CA ASP A 8 15.74 0.63 5.51
C ASP A 8 14.40 1.36 5.45
N ILE A 9 14.38 2.68 5.30
CA ILE A 9 13.13 3.45 5.14
C ILE A 9 12.50 3.18 3.77
N ARG A 10 13.32 3.06 2.72
CA ARG A 10 12.83 2.78 1.35
C ARG A 10 12.33 1.34 1.19
N ARG A 11 13.03 0.36 1.76
CA ARG A 11 12.61 -1.05 1.74
C ARG A 11 11.38 -1.28 2.61
N ALA A 12 11.32 -0.68 3.80
CA ALA A 12 10.10 -0.69 4.61
C ALA A 12 8.93 -0.08 3.83
N SER A 13 9.16 0.95 3.01
CA SER A 13 8.12 1.53 2.15
C SER A 13 7.70 0.60 1.00
N GLU A 14 8.60 -0.21 0.43
CA GLU A 14 8.27 -1.18 -0.61
C GLU A 14 7.53 -2.40 -0.06
N GLU A 15 7.96 -2.92 1.09
CA GLU A 15 7.31 -4.02 1.80
C GLU A 15 5.94 -3.61 2.33
N GLU A 16 5.84 -2.40 2.90
CA GLU A 16 4.58 -1.82 3.35
C GLU A 16 3.65 -1.53 2.18
N ARG A 17 4.17 -1.03 1.05
CA ARG A 17 3.37 -0.93 -0.18
C ARG A 17 2.91 -2.29 -0.68
N ALA A 18 3.77 -3.30 -0.76
CA ALA A 18 3.38 -4.63 -1.19
C ALA A 18 2.34 -5.28 -0.26
N TYR A 19 2.44 -5.03 1.05
CA TYR A 19 1.45 -5.45 2.05
C TYR A 19 0.11 -4.72 1.86
N LEU A 20 0.14 -3.39 1.73
CA LEU A 20 -1.04 -2.57 1.46
C LEU A 20 -1.71 -2.98 0.14
N GLU A 21 -0.92 -3.13 -0.92
CA GLU A 21 -1.36 -3.61 -2.23
C GLU A 21 -1.98 -5.00 -2.13
N SER A 22 -1.45 -5.90 -1.32
CA SER A 22 -2.06 -7.22 -1.08
C SER A 22 -3.40 -7.11 -0.36
N LEU A 23 -3.54 -6.21 0.62
CA LEU A 23 -4.80 -5.96 1.33
C LEU A 23 -5.91 -5.44 0.42
N ILE A 24 -5.58 -4.60 -0.57
CA ILE A 24 -6.57 -4.08 -1.52
C ILE A 24 -6.69 -4.90 -2.80
N ARG A 25 -5.74 -5.79 -3.10
CA ARG A 25 -5.77 -6.63 -4.30
C ARG A 25 -7.04 -7.47 -4.33
N GLU A 26 -7.36 -8.15 -3.23
CA GLU A 26 -8.57 -8.98 -3.14
C GLU A 26 -9.87 -8.18 -3.31
N ASP A 27 -9.92 -6.97 -2.76
CA ASP A 27 -11.07 -6.07 -2.91
C ASP A 27 -11.16 -5.47 -4.32
N PHE A 28 -10.02 -5.11 -4.91
CA PHE A 28 -9.94 -4.59 -6.26
C PHE A 28 -10.39 -5.64 -7.27
N GLU A 29 -9.90 -6.87 -7.16
CA GLU A 29 -10.30 -7.98 -8.03
C GLU A 29 -11.78 -8.35 -7.85
N ARG A 30 -12.34 -8.21 -6.64
CA ARG A 30 -13.78 -8.37 -6.39
C ARG A 30 -14.63 -7.31 -7.10
N CYS A 31 -14.18 -6.06 -7.09
CA CYS A 31 -14.88 -4.95 -7.74
C CYS A 31 -14.65 -4.92 -9.26
N HIS A 32 -13.50 -5.43 -9.72
CA HIS A 32 -13.08 -5.46 -11.11
C HIS A 32 -12.66 -6.87 -11.53
N PRO A 33 -13.61 -7.77 -11.79
CA PRO A 33 -13.31 -9.11 -12.27
C PRO A 33 -12.63 -9.01 -13.65
N GLY A 34 -11.31 -9.18 -13.68
CA GLY A 34 -10.49 -9.14 -14.89
C GLY A 34 -9.48 -7.99 -14.97
N GLU A 35 -9.54 -7.00 -14.07
CA GLU A 35 -8.43 -6.06 -13.88
C GLU A 35 -7.66 -6.37 -12.60
N THR A 36 -6.34 -6.35 -12.69
CA THR A 36 -5.47 -6.52 -11.54
C THR A 36 -4.94 -5.16 -11.09
N LEU A 37 -4.56 -5.07 -9.82
CA LEU A 37 -3.91 -3.87 -9.28
C LEU A 37 -2.62 -3.53 -10.05
N GLU A 38 -1.93 -4.54 -10.60
CA GLU A 38 -0.75 -4.34 -11.46
C GLU A 38 -1.10 -3.67 -12.80
N ASP A 39 -2.27 -3.96 -13.37
CA ASP A 39 -2.75 -3.28 -14.57
C ASP A 39 -3.11 -1.84 -14.26
N LEU A 40 -3.80 -1.61 -13.13
CA LEU A 40 -4.08 -0.25 -12.63
C LEU A 40 -2.78 0.55 -12.39
N ASN A 41 -1.75 -0.05 -11.83
CA ASN A 41 -0.46 0.61 -11.60
C ASN A 41 0.25 0.95 -12.92
N ARG A 42 0.18 0.06 -13.92
CA ARG A 42 0.64 0.36 -15.29
C ARG A 42 -0.13 1.52 -15.90
N ARG A 43 -1.46 1.52 -15.81
CA ARG A 43 -2.33 2.58 -16.36
C ARG A 43 -2.19 3.92 -15.63
N ALA A 44 -1.95 3.91 -14.32
CA ALA A 44 -1.65 5.10 -13.51
C ALA A 44 -0.37 5.84 -13.94
N SER A 45 0.51 5.19 -14.71
CA SER A 45 1.67 5.84 -15.31
C SER A 45 1.32 6.68 -16.54
N PHE A 46 0.24 6.33 -17.26
CA PHE A 46 -0.18 6.99 -18.49
C PHE A 46 -1.36 7.96 -18.29
N SER A 47 -2.22 7.70 -17.31
CA SER A 47 -3.45 8.44 -17.07
C SER A 47 -3.49 9.07 -15.69
N LYS A 48 -3.84 10.36 -15.63
CA LYS A 48 -4.04 11.07 -14.37
C LYS A 48 -5.27 10.56 -13.60
N GLU A 49 -6.25 10.02 -14.33
CA GLU A 49 -7.48 9.47 -13.75
C GLU A 49 -7.18 8.17 -13.01
N ASP A 50 -6.45 7.25 -13.65
CA ASP A 50 -5.98 6.00 -13.03
C ASP A 50 -4.99 6.25 -11.88
N ARG A 51 -4.20 7.33 -11.95
CA ARG A 51 -3.34 7.76 -10.82
C ARG A 51 -4.15 8.21 -9.61
N GLY A 52 -5.28 8.89 -9.82
CA GLY A 52 -6.22 9.23 -8.75
C GLY A 52 -6.81 7.96 -8.14
N LEU A 53 -7.27 7.04 -8.98
CA LEU A 53 -7.86 5.77 -8.54
C LEU A 53 -6.88 4.94 -7.70
N LEU A 54 -5.62 4.80 -8.13
CA LEU A 54 -4.59 4.11 -7.35
C LEU A 54 -4.36 4.77 -5.98
N ARG A 55 -4.39 6.11 -5.90
CA ARG A 55 -4.20 6.83 -4.64
C ARG A 55 -5.37 6.58 -3.67
N ASP A 56 -6.60 6.62 -4.16
CA ASP A 56 -7.80 6.34 -3.36
C ASP A 56 -7.79 4.90 -2.85
N TRP A 57 -7.41 3.94 -3.70
CA TRP A 57 -7.24 2.55 -3.26
C TRP A 57 -6.13 2.39 -2.21
N MET A 58 -4.97 3.06 -2.36
CA MET A 58 -3.94 3.05 -1.31
C MET A 58 -4.41 3.66 0.01
N ALA A 59 -5.29 4.67 -0.02
CA ALA A 59 -5.88 5.25 1.19
C ALA A 59 -6.84 4.27 1.88
N VAL A 60 -7.63 3.51 1.10
CA VAL A 60 -8.45 2.41 1.62
C VAL A 60 -7.56 1.32 2.23
N ALA A 61 -6.44 0.97 1.58
CA ALA A 61 -5.46 0.03 2.11
C ALA A 61 -4.92 0.49 3.47
N ALA A 62 -4.50 1.75 3.58
CA ALA A 62 -3.94 2.31 4.80
C ALA A 62 -4.97 2.34 5.94
N THR A 63 -6.22 2.68 5.62
CA THR A 63 -7.34 2.66 6.57
C THR A 63 -7.62 1.24 7.05
N ARG A 64 -7.60 0.25 6.15
CA ARG A 64 -7.73 -1.18 6.51
C ARG A 64 -6.57 -1.68 7.34
N ALA A 65 -5.34 -1.35 6.98
CA ALA A 65 -4.15 -1.73 7.77
C ALA A 65 -4.17 -1.11 9.17
N ALA A 66 -4.72 0.10 9.32
CA ALA A 66 -4.93 0.72 10.63
C ALA A 66 -6.11 0.11 11.41
N ALA A 67 -7.11 -0.43 10.72
CA ALA A 67 -8.28 -1.05 11.30
C ALA A 67 -8.09 -2.55 11.60
N ASP A 68 -7.12 -3.22 10.97
CA ASP A 68 -6.79 -4.62 11.21
C ASP A 68 -5.90 -4.75 12.47
N PRO A 69 -6.42 -5.29 13.59
CA PRO A 69 -5.70 -5.36 14.85
C PRO A 69 -4.69 -6.52 14.90
N ALA A 70 -4.46 -7.27 13.81
CA ALA A 70 -3.55 -8.41 13.80
C ALA A 70 -2.06 -8.03 13.87
N LYS A 71 -1.73 -6.73 13.79
CA LYS A 71 -0.43 -6.20 14.21
C LYS A 71 -0.65 -5.31 15.43
N PRO A 72 -0.19 -5.70 16.63
CA PRO A 72 -0.37 -4.85 17.80
C PRO A 72 0.28 -3.49 17.51
N PRO A 73 -0.39 -2.38 17.86
CA PRO A 73 0.21 -1.07 17.72
C PRO A 73 1.49 -1.08 18.55
N ARG A 74 2.63 -0.77 17.94
CA ARG A 74 3.86 -0.44 18.66
C ARG A 74 3.68 0.94 19.33
N LEU A 75 2.71 1.03 20.23
CA LEU A 75 2.42 2.17 21.08
C LEU A 75 2.74 1.76 22.52
N ASN A 76 4.03 1.53 22.79
CA ASN A 76 4.55 1.59 24.16
C ASN A 76 5.48 2.79 24.25
N SER A 77 4.87 3.98 24.35
CA SER A 77 5.52 5.14 24.94
C SER A 77 5.27 5.11 26.44
N ALA A 78 6.37 5.02 27.19
CA ALA A 78 6.64 5.52 28.54
C ALA A 78 5.45 5.80 29.49
N ALA A 79 5.50 5.13 30.65
CA ALA A 79 5.07 5.67 31.93
C ALA A 79 6.08 5.22 33.01
#